data_AF-W9KGQ0-F1
#
_entry.id   AF-W9KGQ0-F1
#
_cell.length_a   1.000
_cell.length_b   1.000
_cell.length_c   1.000
_cell.angle_alpha   90.00
_cell.angle_beta   90.00
_cell.angle_gamma   90.00
#
_symmetry.space_group_name_H-M   'P 1'
#
loop_
_entity.id
_entity.type
_entity.pdbx_description
1 polymer ?
#
loop_
_entity_poly.entity_id
_entity_poly.type
_entity_poly.pdbx_seq_one_letter_code
_entity_poly.pdbx_strand_id
1 'polypeptide(L)' 'MAPQPHSFLLHLVQSGEFSDFTLLCKDREFKLHQMIVCPQSPVITAALRGGFEETASKIITVNEFDVATV' A
#
# COMPACT_ATOMS: atom_id res chain seq x y z
N MET A 1 25.33 -0.77 1.58
CA MET A 1 24.85 0.38 2.36
C MET A 1 23.34 0.27 2.41
N ALA A 2 22.73 -0.04 3.55
CA ALA A 2 21.28 -0.08 3.65
C ALA A 2 20.72 1.34 3.46
N PRO A 3 19.72 1.54 2.58
CA PRO A 3 19.08 2.83 2.45
C PRO A 3 18.54 3.23 3.81
N GLN A 4 18.98 4.37 4.34
CA GLN A 4 18.43 4.88 5.59
C GLN A 4 16.98 5.27 5.31
N PRO A 5 16.00 4.71 6.05
CA PRO A 5 14.61 5.10 5.86
C PRO A 5 14.52 6.61 6.09
N HIS A 6 14.02 7.33 5.10
CA HIS A 6 13.80 8.75 5.23
C HIS A 6 12.76 8.92 6.34
N SER A 7 13.16 9.51 7.47
CA SER A 7 12.34 9.64 8.69
C SER A 7 10.95 10.21 8.41
N PHE A 8 10.86 11.10 7.41
CA PHE A 8 9.62 11.66 6.90
C PHE A 8 8.68 10.62 6.27
N LEU A 9 9.18 9.72 5.42
CA LEU A 9 8.35 8.68 4.78
C LEU A 9 7.80 7.69 5.81
N LEU A 10 8.63 7.35 6.80
CA LEU A 10 8.20 6.50 7.91
C LEU A 10 7.06 7.16 8.70
N HIS A 11 7.19 8.46 9.01
CA HIS A 11 6.14 9.23 9.66
C HIS A 11 4.84 9.23 8.84
N LEU A 12 4.90 9.49 7.53
CA LEU A 12 3.71 9.51 6.67
C LEU A 12 2.96 8.18 6.65
N VAL A 13 3.68 7.05 6.59
CA VAL A 13 3.04 5.72 6.62
C VAL A 13 2.44 5.43 7.99
N GLN A 14 3.10 5.85 9.07
CA GLN A 14 2.60 5.67 10.44
C GLN A 14 1.39 6.56 10.75
N SER A 15 1.39 7.82 10.31
CA SER A 15 0.28 8.75 10.52
C SER A 15 -0.90 8.45 9.59
N GLY A 16 -0.63 7.87 8.42
CA GLY A 16 -1.63 7.63 7.37
C GLY A 16 -2.08 8.92 6.68
N GLU A 17 -1.40 10.04 6.91
CA GLU A 17 -1.74 11.31 6.27
C GLU A 17 -1.53 11.23 4.76
N PHE A 18 -2.52 11.74 4.01
CA PHE A 18 -2.52 11.71 2.54
C PHE A 18 -2.47 10.31 1.92
N SER A 19 -2.79 9.26 2.68
CA SER A 19 -2.97 7.92 2.10
C SER A 19 -4.11 7.95 1.09
N ASP A 20 -3.87 7.41 -0.09
CA ASP A 20 -4.78 7.41 -1.24
C ASP A 20 -5.26 6.00 -1.61
N PHE A 21 -4.78 4.96 -0.91
CA PHE A 21 -5.35 3.63 -0.93
C PHE A 21 -5.08 2.85 0.37
N THR A 22 -5.87 1.80 0.58
CA THR A 22 -5.77 0.88 1.72
C THR A 22 -5.45 -0.53 1.22
N LEU A 23 -4.48 -1.19 1.83
CA LEU A 23 -4.27 -2.63 1.66
C LEU A 23 -4.87 -3.33 2.88
N LEU A 24 -5.86 -4.18 2.64
CA LEU A 24 -6.48 -5.01 3.67
C LEU A 24 -5.85 -6.40 3.60
N CYS A 25 -5.12 -6.79 4.64
CA CYS A 25 -4.58 -8.14 4.77
C CYS A 25 -5.25 -8.84 5.95
N LYS A 26 -6.09 -9.83 5.66
CA LYS A 26 -6.96 -10.47 6.65
C LYS A 26 -7.80 -9.38 7.35
N ASP A 27 -7.65 -9.21 8.66
CA ASP A 27 -8.37 -8.21 9.46
C ASP A 27 -7.56 -6.92 9.68
N ARG A 28 -6.40 -6.76 9.04
CA ARG A 28 -5.52 -5.60 9.23
C ARG A 28 -5.50 -4.68 8.04
N GLU A 29 -5.77 -3.41 8.30
CA GLU A 29 -5.70 -2.33 7.32
C GLU A 29 -4.34 -1.63 7.34
N PHE A 30 -3.80 -1.39 6.15
CA PHE A 30 -2.60 -0.61 5.91
C PHE A 30 -2.94 0.57 5.01
N LYS A 31 -2.84 1.79 5.55
CA LYS A 31 -3.02 3.02 4.79
C LYS A 31 -1.71 3.37 4.09
N LEU A 32 -1.74 3.44 2.77
CA LEU A 32 -0.55 3.53 1.93
C LEU A 32 -0.69 4.62 0.87
N HIS A 33 0.44 4.96 0.25
CA HIS A 33 0.54 6.03 -0.75
C HIS A 33 0.89 5.43 -2.12
N GLN A 34 0.04 5.63 -3.12
CA GLN A 34 0.22 5.09 -4.48
C GLN A 34 1.53 5.57 -5.08
N MET A 35 1.88 6.84 -4.88
CA MET A 35 3.12 7.41 -5.41
C MET A 35 4.39 6.71 -4.88
N ILE A 36 4.31 6.06 -3.71
CA ILE A 36 5.43 5.33 -3.10
C ILE A 36 5.38 3.86 -3.52
N VAL A 37 4.20 3.23 -3.42
CA VAL A 37 4.04 1.77 -3.56
C VAL A 37 3.97 1.33 -5.02
N CYS A 38 3.24 2.05 -5.87
CA CYS A 38 3.05 1.65 -7.27
C CYS A 38 4.39 1.51 -8.04
N PRO A 39 5.34 2.46 -7.95
CA PRO A 39 6.64 2.30 -8.63
C PRO A 39 7.44 1.07 -8.18
N GLN A 40 7.15 0.52 -6.99
CA GLN A 40 7.86 -0.63 -6.42
C GLN A 40 7.12 -1.95 -6.64
N SER A 41 5.84 -1.92 -7.01
CA SER A 41 5.03 -3.11 -7.22
C SER A 41 4.19 -3.01 -8.50
N PRO A 42 4.60 -3.70 -9.57
CA PRO A 42 3.81 -3.79 -10.79
C PRO A 42 2.41 -4.39 -10.56
N VAL A 43 2.29 -5.32 -9.61
CA VAL A 43 1.02 -5.98 -9.27
C VAL A 43 0.04 -4.98 -8.64
N ILE A 44 0.50 -4.21 -7.64
CA ILE A 44 -0.34 -3.19 -7.00
C ILE A 44 -0.69 -2.08 -8.00
N THR A 45 0.27 -1.70 -8.85
CA THR A 45 0.02 -0.74 -9.94
C THR A 45 -1.08 -1.22 -10.87
N ALA A 46 -1.07 -2.49 -11.26
CA ALA A 46 -2.09 -3.07 -12.12
C ALA A 46 -3.46 -3.11 -11.44
N ALA A 47 -3.54 -3.47 -10.16
CA ALA A 47 -4.80 -3.46 -9.41
C ALA A 47 -5.42 -2.05 -9.32
N LEU A 48 -4.60 -1.03 -9.06
CA LEU A 48 -5.06 0.34 -8.86
C LEU A 48 -5.28 1.15 -10.15
N ARG A 49 -4.79 0.66 -11.30
CA ARG A 49 -4.94 1.32 -12.61
C ARG A 49 -5.73 0.52 -13.65
N GLY A 50 -5.87 -0.79 -13.46
CA GLY A 50 -6.35 -1.73 -14.48
C GLY A 50 -7.85 -1.72 -14.74
N GLY A 51 -8.61 -0.82 -14.11
CA GLY A 51 -10.07 -0.77 -14.27
C GLY A 51 -10.80 -1.86 -13.48
N PHE A 52 -10.14 -2.44 -12.47
CA PHE A 52 -10.72 -3.38 -11.53
C PHE A 52 -11.50 -2.64 -10.42
N GLU A 53 -12.22 -3.38 -9.58
CA GLU A 53 -13.02 -2.78 -8.49
C GLU A 53 -12.14 -1.95 -7.54
N GLU A 54 -10.93 -2.44 -7.28
CA GLU A 54 -9.89 -1.80 -6.47
C GLU A 54 -9.46 -0.43 -7.03
N THR A 55 -9.62 -0.20 -8.34
CA THR A 55 -9.39 1.11 -8.95
C THR A 55 -10.41 2.14 -8.45
N ALA A 56 -11.65 1.74 -8.20
CA ALA A 56 -12.73 2.60 -7.70
C ALA A 56 -12.78 2.64 -6.18
N SER A 57 -12.69 1.48 -5.51
CA SER A 57 -12.75 1.40 -4.05
C SER A 57 -11.49 1.86 -3.35
N LYS A 58 -10.34 1.83 -4.04
CA LYS A 58 -9.00 2.09 -3.47
C LYS A 58 -8.65 1.13 -2.32
N ILE A 59 -9.28 -0.03 -2.27
CA ILE A 59 -8.99 -1.08 -1.30
C ILE A 59 -8.44 -2.29 -2.05
N ILE A 60 -7.25 -2.75 -1.68
CA ILE A 60 -6.69 -4.01 -2.19
C ILE A 60 -6.77 -5.04 -1.07
N THR A 61 -7.54 -6.10 -1.28
CA THR A 61 -7.65 -7.19 -0.29
C THR A 61 -6.67 -8.30 -0.63
N VAL A 62 -5.82 -8.68 0.33
CA VAL A 62 -4.80 -9.72 0.17
C VAL A 62 -4.87 -10.71 1.32
N ASN A 63 -5.47 -11.86 1.07
CA ASN A 63 -5.70 -12.88 2.11
C ASN A 63 -4.67 -14.02 2.10
N GLU A 64 -3.82 -14.08 1.08
CA GLU A 64 -2.89 -15.19 0.85
C GLU A 64 -1.57 -15.05 1.63
N PHE A 65 -1.23 -13.85 2.07
CA PHE A 65 0.00 -13.59 2.83
C PHE A 65 -0.27 -13.42 4.32
N ASP A 66 0.78 -13.59 5.12
CA ASP A 66 0.70 -13.25 6.53
C ASP A 66 0.97 -11.76 6.76
N VAL A 67 0.32 -11.21 7.77
CA VAL A 67 0.44 -9.81 8.18
C VAL A 67 1.87 -9.43 8.54
N ALA A 68 2.71 -10.38 8.99
CA ALA A 68 4.12 -10.13 9.29
C ALA A 68 5.01 -10.03 8.03
N THR A 69 4.50 -10.45 6.87
CA THR A 69 5.25 -10.55 5.61
C THR A 69 4.75 -9.59 4.51
N VAL A 70 3.63 -8.91 4.77
CA VAL A 70 3.01 -7.89 3.90
C VAL A 70 3.61 -6.52 4.18
#